data_AF-A0A2K0UCM6-F1
#
_entry.id   AF-A0A2K0UCM6-F1
#
_cell.length_a   1.000
_cell.length_b   1.000
_cell.length_c   1.000
_cell.angle_alpha   90.00
_cell.angle_beta   90.00
_cell.angle_gamma   90.00
#
_symmetry.space_group_name_H-M   'P 1'
#
loop_
_entity.id
_entity.type
_entity.pdbx_description
1 polymer ?
#
loop_
_entity_poly.entity_id
_entity_poly.type
_entity_poly.pdbx_seq_one_letter_code
_entity_poly.pdbx_strand_id
1 'polypeptide(L)'
;MTTNTTSREKSDEAMRGAILALKASTTWSSSEISAVLGLSVRQVNRIYSRSLKNGFDPSVRPLQISNSFVSDRPRSGRPRKRTEEVEQAIAENFKRDSRNGEKSCADIAAEITQAGHPVSSTMVWKVLKDAGLRKSKPVKKRGPRTKMKEGPAGSVPSPYALALERPEEDDGV
;
A
#
# COMPACT_ATOMS: atom_id res chain seq x y z
N MET A 1 -51.21 -7.01 -4.05
CA MET A 1 -50.66 -6.52 -2.77
C MET A 1 -49.18 -6.91 -2.69
N THR A 2 -48.36 -5.93 -2.28
CA THR A 2 -46.95 -5.99 -1.83
C THR A 2 -45.89 -6.63 -2.74
N THR A 3 -45.17 -5.79 -3.49
CA THR A 3 -43.82 -6.09 -3.98
C THR A 3 -42.85 -6.02 -2.80
N ASN A 4 -42.32 -7.16 -2.36
CA ASN A 4 -41.22 -7.20 -1.38
C ASN A 4 -39.95 -6.65 -2.03
N THR A 5 -39.81 -5.33 -1.99
CA THR A 5 -38.56 -4.62 -2.29
C THR A 5 -37.63 -4.82 -1.10
N THR A 6 -37.08 -6.03 -0.95
CA THR A 6 -35.98 -6.26 0.00
C THR A 6 -34.74 -5.55 -0.53
N SER A 7 -34.54 -4.31 -0.10
CA SER A 7 -33.19 -3.78 0.10
C SER A 7 -32.38 -4.90 0.76
N ARG A 8 -31.20 -5.22 0.21
CA ARG A 8 -30.32 -6.24 0.77
C ARG A 8 -29.67 -5.68 2.04
N GLU A 9 -30.49 -5.44 3.06
CA GLU A 9 -30.04 -5.03 4.37
C GLU A 9 -29.23 -6.17 4.96
N LYS A 10 -28.09 -5.79 5.52
CA LYS A 10 -27.18 -6.73 6.16
C LYS A 10 -27.96 -7.36 7.31
N SER A 11 -28.11 -8.70 7.31
CA SER A 11 -28.72 -9.39 8.44
C SER A 11 -27.96 -9.03 9.71
N ASP A 12 -28.70 -8.58 10.71
CA ASP A 12 -28.15 -8.13 11.98
C ASP A 12 -27.48 -9.30 12.73
N GLU A 13 -26.50 -8.99 13.57
CA GLU A 13 -25.79 -9.99 14.37
C GLU A 13 -26.75 -10.73 15.30
N ALA A 14 -27.75 -10.03 15.85
CA ALA A 14 -28.81 -10.63 16.65
C ALA A 14 -29.63 -11.66 15.86
N MET A 15 -30.06 -11.33 14.64
CA MET A 15 -30.83 -12.26 13.78
C MET A 15 -30.03 -13.52 13.44
N ARG A 16 -28.74 -13.36 13.15
CA ARG A 16 -27.86 -14.49 12.88
C ARG A 16 -27.69 -15.36 14.13
N GLY A 17 -27.51 -14.76 15.31
CA GLY A 17 -27.47 -15.46 16.59
C GLY A 17 -28.75 -16.26 16.87
N ALA A 18 -29.92 -15.67 16.58
CA ALA A 18 -31.20 -16.37 16.71
C ALA A 18 -31.30 -17.60 15.80
N ILE A 19 -30.77 -17.53 14.57
CA ILE A 19 -30.71 -18.70 13.67
C ILE A 19 -29.87 -19.82 14.28
N LEU A 20 -28.70 -19.52 14.86
CA LEU A 20 -27.87 -20.53 15.53
C LEU A 20 -28.61 -21.15 16.71
N ALA A 21 -29.23 -20.31 17.55
CA ALA A 21 -29.98 -20.75 18.72
C ALA A 21 -31.10 -21.71 18.29
N LEU A 22 -31.93 -21.32 17.32
CA LEU A 22 -33.03 -22.15 16.83
C LEU A 22 -32.50 -23.44 16.22
N LYS A 23 -31.49 -23.39 15.33
CA LYS A 23 -30.94 -24.61 14.71
C LYS A 23 -30.31 -25.58 15.70
N ALA A 24 -29.73 -25.09 16.79
CA ALA A 24 -29.03 -25.93 17.74
C ALA A 24 -29.92 -26.42 18.90
N SER A 25 -31.01 -25.69 19.19
CA SER A 25 -31.94 -26.03 20.29
C SER A 25 -33.17 -26.81 19.82
N THR A 26 -33.63 -26.62 18.58
CA THR A 26 -34.85 -27.26 18.06
C THR A 26 -34.55 -28.18 16.88
N THR A 27 -35.50 -29.08 16.59
CA THR A 27 -35.48 -29.95 15.40
C THR A 27 -36.04 -29.24 14.14
N TRP A 28 -36.12 -27.91 14.16
CA TRP A 28 -36.80 -27.16 13.10
C TRP A 28 -36.08 -27.23 11.75
N SER A 29 -36.90 -27.36 10.72
CA SER A 29 -36.43 -27.30 9.34
C SER A 29 -35.94 -25.89 9.00
N SER A 30 -35.01 -25.78 8.04
CA SER A 30 -34.55 -24.44 7.60
C SER A 30 -35.67 -23.62 6.97
N SER A 31 -36.71 -24.28 6.43
CA SER A 31 -37.95 -23.66 5.94
C SER A 31 -38.79 -23.06 7.06
N GLU A 32 -39.00 -23.76 8.17
CA GLU A 32 -39.72 -23.22 9.33
C GLU A 32 -39.01 -21.99 9.89
N ILE A 33 -37.69 -22.09 10.11
CA ILE A 33 -36.88 -20.97 10.60
C ILE A 33 -36.97 -19.78 9.63
N SER A 34 -36.99 -20.05 8.33
CA SER A 34 -37.13 -19.01 7.30
C SER A 34 -38.48 -18.29 7.36
N ALA A 35 -39.56 -19.04 7.61
CA ALA A 35 -40.91 -18.50 7.74
C ALA A 35 -41.06 -17.65 9.01
N VAL A 36 -40.47 -18.09 10.12
CA VAL A 36 -40.51 -17.36 11.40
C VAL A 36 -39.68 -16.08 11.36
N LEU A 37 -38.48 -16.13 10.77
CA LEU A 37 -37.55 -15.00 10.76
C LEU A 37 -37.67 -14.08 9.52
N GLY A 38 -38.53 -14.43 8.55
CA GLY A 38 -38.70 -13.66 7.31
C GLY A 38 -37.46 -13.64 6.41
N LEU A 39 -36.60 -14.66 6.50
CA LEU A 39 -35.36 -14.76 5.72
C LEU A 39 -35.50 -15.77 4.60
N SER A 40 -34.63 -15.71 3.59
CA SER A 40 -34.55 -16.81 2.62
C SER A 40 -33.91 -18.05 3.26
N VAL A 41 -34.39 -19.24 2.88
CA VAL A 41 -33.80 -20.53 3.29
C VAL A 41 -32.29 -20.58 3.00
N ARG A 42 -31.88 -19.99 1.87
CA ARG A 42 -30.45 -19.87 1.49
C ARG A 42 -29.65 -19.05 2.51
N GLN A 43 -30.21 -17.96 3.03
CA GLN A 43 -29.55 -17.15 4.07
C GLN A 43 -29.39 -17.94 5.37
N VAL A 44 -30.44 -18.63 5.82
CA VAL A 44 -30.41 -19.48 7.02
C VAL A 44 -29.29 -20.52 6.93
N ASN A 45 -29.25 -21.29 5.83
CA ASN A 45 -28.22 -22.31 5.63
C ASN A 45 -26.81 -21.72 5.49
N ARG A 46 -26.68 -20.56 4.83
CA ARG A 46 -25.40 -19.86 4.69
C ARG A 46 -24.86 -19.36 6.04
N ILE A 47 -25.73 -18.83 6.90
CA ILE A 47 -25.34 -18.33 8.22
C ILE A 47 -24.91 -19.52 9.08
N TYR A 48 -25.73 -20.57 9.15
CA TYR A 48 -25.43 -21.77 9.94
C TYR A 48 -24.11 -22.44 9.52
N SER A 49 -23.92 -22.70 8.22
CA SER A 49 -22.68 -23.29 7.71
C SER A 49 -21.44 -22.42 7.96
N ARG A 50 -21.59 -21.10 7.95
CA ARG A 50 -20.48 -20.18 8.27
C ARG A 50 -20.13 -20.22 9.75
N SER A 51 -21.10 -20.34 10.63
CA SER A 51 -20.87 -20.46 12.06
C SER A 51 -20.16 -21.76 12.42
N LEU A 52 -20.51 -22.88 11.77
CA LEU A 52 -19.75 -24.14 11.89
C LEU A 52 -18.27 -23.93 11.49
N LYS A 53 -18.00 -23.24 10.37
CA LYS A 53 -16.63 -22.90 9.95
C LYS A 53 -15.89 -21.96 10.90
N ASN A 54 -16.62 -21.18 11.69
CA ASN A 54 -16.08 -20.31 12.71
C ASN A 54 -15.85 -21.05 14.05
N GLY A 55 -16.14 -22.36 14.14
CA GLY A 55 -15.90 -23.18 15.32
C GLY A 55 -17.12 -23.37 16.24
N PHE A 56 -18.32 -23.04 15.79
CA PHE A 56 -19.54 -23.35 16.54
C PHE A 56 -19.79 -24.86 16.54
N ASP A 57 -19.94 -25.46 17.73
CA ASP A 57 -20.32 -26.86 17.90
C ASP A 57 -21.76 -26.98 18.44
N PRO A 58 -22.71 -27.51 17.64
CA PRO A 58 -24.09 -27.69 18.06
C PRO A 58 -24.29 -28.83 19.05
N SER A 59 -23.28 -29.68 19.30
CA SER A 59 -23.37 -30.82 20.22
C SER A 59 -23.10 -30.43 21.67
N VAL A 60 -22.35 -29.35 21.90
CA VAL A 60 -21.97 -28.90 23.24
C VAL A 60 -23.19 -28.36 23.99
N ARG A 61 -23.32 -28.76 25.26
CA ARG A 61 -24.32 -28.24 26.21
C ARG A 61 -23.59 -27.76 27.45
N PRO A 62 -23.86 -26.54 27.95
CA PRO A 62 -24.83 -25.54 27.46
C PRO A 62 -24.45 -24.96 26.09
N LEU A 63 -25.44 -24.50 25.33
CA LEU A 63 -25.22 -23.90 24.01
C LEU A 63 -24.39 -22.61 24.15
N GLN A 64 -23.19 -22.61 23.58
CA GLN A 64 -22.31 -21.44 23.57
C GLN A 64 -22.56 -20.62 22.31
N ILE A 65 -23.37 -19.56 22.44
CA ILE A 65 -23.64 -18.61 21.35
C ILE A 65 -22.91 -17.31 21.67
N SER A 66 -21.90 -16.99 20.86
CA SER A 66 -21.12 -15.76 20.97
C SER A 66 -21.11 -15.00 19.65
N ASN A 67 -20.92 -13.68 19.72
CA ASN A 67 -20.83 -12.83 18.54
C ASN A 67 -19.66 -13.22 17.64
N SER A 68 -18.60 -13.85 18.18
CA SER A 68 -17.45 -14.32 17.40
C SER A 68 -17.84 -15.34 16.32
N PHE A 69 -18.84 -16.20 16.57
CA PHE A 69 -19.28 -17.20 15.57
C PHE A 69 -20.13 -16.61 14.45
N VAL A 70 -20.70 -15.43 14.66
CA VAL A 70 -21.69 -14.78 13.79
C VAL A 70 -21.11 -13.59 13.02
N SER A 71 -20.13 -12.93 13.63
CA SER A 71 -19.47 -11.75 13.08
C SER A 71 -18.80 -12.04 11.74
N ASP A 72 -18.81 -11.02 10.88
CA ASP A 72 -18.13 -11.08 9.60
C ASP A 72 -16.61 -10.97 9.81
N ARG A 73 -15.86 -12.02 9.47
CA ARG A 73 -14.39 -11.96 9.41
C ARG A 73 -13.93 -10.79 8.53
N PRO A 74 -12.83 -10.11 8.90
CA PRO A 74 -12.28 -9.05 8.07
C PRO A 74 -12.00 -9.60 6.68
N ARG A 75 -12.42 -8.85 5.65
CA ARG A 75 -12.19 -9.27 4.27
C ARG A 75 -10.69 -9.20 4.00
N SER A 76 -10.12 -10.28 3.49
CA SER A 76 -8.79 -10.23 2.89
C SER A 76 -8.87 -9.22 1.74
N GLY A 77 -8.21 -8.07 1.90
CA GLY A 77 -8.13 -7.07 0.85
C GLY A 77 -7.43 -7.63 -0.39
N ARG A 78 -7.27 -6.80 -1.42
CA ARG A 78 -6.48 -7.18 -2.59
C ARG A 78 -5.04 -7.48 -2.14
N PRO A 79 -4.44 -8.62 -2.53
CA PRO A 79 -3.04 -8.90 -2.21
C PRO A 79 -2.15 -7.77 -2.74
N ARG A 80 -1.21 -7.31 -1.90
CA ARG A 80 -0.27 -6.26 -2.26
C ARG A 80 0.81 -6.86 -3.18
N LYS A 81 1.26 -6.09 -4.19
CA LYS A 81 2.35 -6.50 -5.09
C LYS A 81 3.74 -6.47 -4.44
N ARG A 82 3.84 -6.16 -3.15
CA ARG A 82 5.09 -5.94 -2.43
C ARG A 82 5.35 -7.13 -1.54
N THR A 83 6.57 -7.66 -1.61
CA THR A 83 7.05 -8.70 -0.70
C THR A 83 7.57 -8.06 0.58
N GLU A 84 7.46 -8.78 1.70
CA GLU A 84 7.94 -8.32 3.01
C GLU A 84 9.47 -8.08 2.98
N GLU A 85 10.20 -8.91 2.22
CA GLU A 85 11.64 -8.76 1.97
C GLU A 85 12.00 -7.39 1.39
N VAL A 86 11.24 -6.92 0.40
CA VAL A 86 11.48 -5.61 -0.23
C VAL A 86 11.14 -4.49 0.74
N GLU A 87 10.11 -4.64 1.56
CA GLU A 87 9.76 -3.63 2.57
C GLU A 87 10.85 -3.51 3.65
N GLN A 88 11.44 -4.63 4.07
CA GLN A 88 12.55 -4.68 5.02
C GLN A 88 13.82 -4.05 4.42
N ALA A 89 14.19 -4.41 3.19
CA ALA A 89 15.35 -3.84 2.51
C ALA A 89 15.24 -2.31 2.35
N ILE A 90 14.04 -1.80 2.02
CA ILE A 90 13.78 -0.35 1.96
C ILE A 90 14.00 0.30 3.34
N ALA A 91 13.48 -0.32 4.41
CA ALA A 91 13.57 0.23 5.76
C ALA A 91 15.01 0.23 6.29
N GLU A 92 15.81 -0.80 5.99
CA GLU A 92 17.21 -0.91 6.39
C GLU A 92 18.09 0.11 5.69
N ASN A 93 17.97 0.24 4.35
CA ASN A 93 18.68 1.26 3.59
C ASN A 93 18.32 2.66 4.07
N PHE A 94 17.04 2.94 4.30
CA PHE A 94 16.60 4.23 4.85
C PHE A 94 17.21 4.52 6.23
N LYS A 95 17.25 3.52 7.13
CA LYS A 95 17.88 3.66 8.46
C LYS A 95 19.39 3.86 8.36
N ARG A 96 20.07 3.19 7.43
CA ARG A 96 21.50 3.39 7.16
C ARG A 96 21.79 4.80 6.67
N ASP A 97 20.94 5.31 5.77
CA ASP A 97 21.10 6.64 5.17
C ASP A 97 20.73 7.78 6.10
N SER A 98 19.75 7.58 6.99
CA SER A 98 19.44 8.55 8.04
C SER A 98 20.65 8.89 8.92
N ARG A 99 21.66 8.01 9.00
CA ARG A 99 22.90 8.25 9.73
C ARG A 99 23.96 9.01 8.90
N ASN A 100 23.89 8.94 7.57
CA ASN A 100 24.97 9.33 6.66
C ASN A 100 24.61 10.46 5.68
N GLY A 101 23.37 10.96 5.72
CA GLY A 101 22.85 11.98 4.80
C GLY A 101 21.62 11.46 4.06
N GLU A 102 20.51 12.21 4.10
CA GLU A 102 19.19 11.74 3.64
C GLU A 102 19.15 11.49 2.12
N LYS A 103 19.31 10.22 1.70
CA LYS A 103 19.17 9.82 0.28
C LYS A 103 17.75 10.05 -0.25
N SER A 104 17.64 10.34 -1.55
CA SER A 104 16.35 10.50 -2.23
C SER A 104 15.60 9.16 -2.31
N CYS A 105 14.27 9.20 -2.44
CA CYS A 105 13.51 7.97 -2.73
C CYS A 105 13.91 7.35 -4.07
N ALA A 106 14.43 8.18 -5.00
CA ALA A 106 14.98 7.70 -6.27
C ALA A 106 16.29 6.92 -6.07
N ASP A 107 17.17 7.39 -5.20
CA ASP A 107 18.46 6.74 -4.92
C ASP A 107 18.24 5.40 -4.22
N ILE A 108 17.35 5.36 -3.23
CA ILE A 108 16.98 4.11 -2.53
C ILE A 108 16.35 3.10 -3.51
N ALA A 109 15.52 3.57 -4.45
CA ALA A 109 14.95 2.70 -5.47
C ALA A 109 16.02 2.13 -6.41
N ALA A 110 17.03 2.92 -6.78
CA ALA A 110 18.13 2.48 -7.63
C ALA A 110 18.98 1.40 -6.93
N GLU A 111 19.32 1.58 -5.66
CA GLU A 111 20.08 0.61 -4.86
C GLU A 111 19.35 -0.72 -4.72
N ILE A 112 18.04 -0.68 -4.49
CA ILE A 112 17.22 -1.89 -4.34
C ILE A 112 16.99 -2.59 -5.68
N THR A 113 16.94 -1.81 -6.77
CA THR A 113 16.92 -2.36 -8.12
C THR A 113 18.25 -3.03 -8.48
N GLN A 114 19.38 -2.47 -8.06
CA GLN A 114 20.70 -3.12 -8.20
C GLN A 114 20.79 -4.42 -7.40
N ALA A 115 20.14 -4.49 -6.23
CA ALA A 115 20.04 -5.72 -5.44
C ALA A 115 19.09 -6.78 -6.05
N GLY A 116 18.48 -6.51 -7.21
CA GLY A 116 17.66 -7.48 -7.95
C GLY A 116 16.15 -7.32 -7.75
N HIS A 117 15.68 -6.30 -7.01
CA HIS A 117 14.25 -6.05 -6.80
C HIS A 117 13.80 -4.81 -7.59
N PRO A 118 13.02 -4.96 -8.68
CA PRO A 118 12.58 -3.81 -9.48
C PRO A 118 11.54 -3.00 -8.70
N VAL A 119 11.97 -1.87 -8.13
CA VAL A 119 11.13 -1.02 -7.28
C VAL A 119 11.05 0.40 -7.82
N SER A 120 9.85 0.99 -7.84
CA SER A 120 9.67 2.40 -8.21
C SER A 120 9.93 3.34 -7.04
N SER A 121 10.36 4.58 -7.33
CA SER A 121 10.52 5.63 -6.31
C SER A 121 9.23 5.94 -5.53
N THR A 122 8.08 5.89 -6.22
CA THR A 122 6.75 6.02 -5.60
C THR A 122 6.41 4.84 -4.70
N MET A 123 6.94 3.66 -4.99
CA MET A 123 6.77 2.49 -4.15
C MET A 123 7.54 2.65 -2.84
N VAL A 124 8.81 3.05 -2.91
CA VAL A 124 9.63 3.38 -1.74
C VAL A 124 8.92 4.39 -0.84
N TRP A 125 8.40 5.49 -1.41
CA TRP A 125 7.70 6.51 -0.64
C TRP A 125 6.47 5.96 0.10
N LYS A 126 5.66 5.12 -0.53
CA LYS A 126 4.49 4.50 0.12
C LYS A 126 4.90 3.56 1.25
N VAL A 127 5.97 2.77 1.08
CA VAL A 127 6.50 1.89 2.13
C VAL A 127 6.99 2.72 3.33
N LEU A 128 7.78 3.76 3.07
CA LEU A 128 8.25 4.66 4.12
C LEU A 128 7.09 5.36 4.86
N LYS A 129 6.05 5.76 4.13
CA LYS A 129 4.84 6.35 4.71
C LYS A 129 4.05 5.35 5.57
N ASP A 130 3.84 4.13 5.09
CA ASP A 130 3.17 3.06 5.85
C ASP A 130 3.97 2.69 7.12
N ALA A 131 5.30 2.76 7.05
CA ALA A 131 6.21 2.53 8.18
C ALA A 131 6.36 3.75 9.14
N GLY A 132 5.69 4.86 8.87
CA GLY A 132 5.77 6.07 9.70
C GLY A 132 7.08 6.86 9.59
N LEU A 133 7.97 6.50 8.66
CA LEU A 133 9.26 7.12 8.43
C LEU A 133 9.10 8.33 7.50
N ARG A 134 8.99 9.54 8.07
CA ARG A 134 8.94 10.79 7.30
C ARG A 134 10.34 11.31 7.03
N LYS A 135 10.59 11.83 5.81
CA LYS A 135 11.77 12.66 5.55
C LYS A 135 11.72 13.89 6.44
N SER A 136 12.71 14.04 7.31
CA SER A 136 12.81 15.14 8.26
C SER A 136 13.95 16.09 7.91
N LYS A 137 14.09 16.49 6.64
CA LYS A 137 14.51 17.84 6.27
C LYS A 137 14.00 18.17 4.87
N PRO A 138 13.31 19.31 4.66
CA PRO A 138 13.12 19.84 3.33
C PRO A 138 14.50 20.10 2.71
N VAL A 139 14.71 19.67 1.46
CA VAL A 139 15.90 20.02 0.69
C VAL A 139 15.96 21.56 0.65
N LYS A 140 16.87 22.16 1.42
CA LYS A 140 17.14 23.59 1.32
C LYS A 140 17.66 23.81 -0.10
N LYS A 141 16.88 24.51 -0.94
CA LYS A 141 17.41 25.05 -2.19
C LYS A 141 18.72 25.76 -1.85
N ARG A 142 19.82 25.42 -2.52
CA ARG A 142 21.01 26.27 -2.50
C ARG A 142 20.52 27.66 -2.91
N GLY A 143 20.75 28.65 -2.06
CA GLY A 143 20.31 30.02 -2.31
C GLY A 143 20.82 30.53 -3.66
N PRO A 144 20.22 31.59 -4.22
CA PRO A 144 20.69 32.20 -5.45
C PRO A 144 22.19 32.46 -5.36
N ARG A 145 22.95 31.99 -6.34
CA ARG A 145 24.39 32.24 -6.42
C ARG A 145 24.53 33.76 -6.61
N THR A 146 24.97 34.47 -5.57
CA THR A 146 25.27 35.91 -5.67
C THR A 146 26.27 36.08 -6.80
N LYS A 147 25.95 36.91 -7.80
CA LYS A 147 26.86 37.19 -8.90
C LYS A 147 28.14 37.77 -8.29
N MET A 148 29.25 37.05 -8.43
CA MET A 148 30.56 37.56 -8.08
C MET A 148 30.77 38.85 -8.89
N LYS A 149 31.13 39.95 -8.23
CA LYS A 149 31.49 41.19 -8.95
C LYS A 149 32.63 40.85 -9.90
N GLU A 150 32.40 41.09 -11.18
CA GLU A 150 33.43 41.01 -12.21
C GLU A 150 34.57 41.97 -11.81
N GLY A 151 35.72 41.40 -11.42
CA GLY A 151 36.96 42.16 -11.32
C GLY A 151 37.38 42.63 -12.72
N PRO A 152 38.15 43.73 -12.83
CA PRO A 152 38.44 44.35 -14.12
C PRO A 152 39.11 43.34 -15.05
N ALA A 153 38.56 43.23 -16.25
CA ALA A 153 39.00 42.32 -17.29
C ALA A 153 40.46 42.58 -17.67
N GLY A 154 41.37 41.78 -17.12
CA GLY A 154 42.65 41.53 -17.79
C GLY A 154 42.33 40.73 -19.05
N SER A 155 42.48 41.34 -20.22
CA SER A 155 42.31 40.68 -21.51
C SER A 155 43.31 39.54 -21.63
N VAL A 156 42.89 38.31 -21.36
CA VAL A 156 43.69 37.13 -21.66
C VAL A 156 43.71 36.98 -23.18
N PRO A 157 44.88 37.00 -23.85
CA PRO A 157 44.94 36.83 -25.30
C PRO A 157 44.33 35.48 -25.69
N SER A 158 43.43 35.51 -26.68
CA SER A 158 42.83 34.30 -27.24
C SER A 158 43.93 33.36 -27.75
N PRO A 159 43.91 32.07 -27.40
CA PRO A 159 44.92 31.11 -27.83
C PRO A 159 44.93 30.89 -29.35
N TYR A 160 43.96 31.44 -30.08
CA TYR A 160 43.84 31.36 -31.54
C TYR A 160 44.52 32.51 -32.30
N ALA A 161 45.12 33.49 -31.62
CA ALA A 161 45.76 34.63 -32.29
C ALA A 161 47.07 34.29 -33.03
N LEU A 162 47.66 33.11 -32.79
CA LEU A 162 48.95 32.68 -33.36
C LEU A 162 48.83 31.83 -34.64
N ALA A 163 47.62 31.63 -35.18
CA ALA A 163 47.40 30.65 -36.25
C ALA A 163 47.11 31.22 -37.65
N LEU A 164 47.35 32.51 -37.90
CA LEU A 164 47.11 33.14 -39.21
C LEU A 164 48.29 34.00 -39.69
N GLU A 165 49.51 33.50 -39.59
CA GLU A 165 50.59 33.92 -40.48
C GLU A 165 50.80 32.77 -41.48
N ARG A 166 50.08 32.85 -42.61
CA ARG A 166 50.48 32.14 -43.83
C ARG A 166 51.86 32.70 -44.23
N PRO A 167 52.87 31.88 -44.51
CA PRO A 167 53.97 32.35 -45.33
C PRO A 167 53.40 32.66 -46.73
N GLU A 168 53.52 33.91 -47.15
CA GLU A 168 53.42 34.28 -48.56
C GLU A 168 54.54 33.54 -49.30
N GLU A 169 54.17 32.69 -50.25
CA GLU A 169 55.10 32.13 -51.22
C GLU A 169 55.46 33.25 -52.20
N ASP A 170 56.64 33.86 -52.02
CA ASP A 170 57.23 34.74 -53.02
C ASP A 170 57.78 33.89 -54.18
N ASP A 171 56.98 33.77 -55.24
CA ASP A 171 57.46 33.39 -56.56
C ASP A 171 58.30 34.54 -57.15
N GLY A 172 59.61 34.32 -57.25
CA GLY A 172 60.49 35.27 -57.93
C GLY A 172 61.90 34.77 -58.18
N VAL A 173 62.11 34.01 -59.27
CA VAL A 173 63.08 34.26 -60.36
C VAL A 173 62.54 33.66 -61.65
#